data_AF-A0A0S4L488-F1
#
_entry.id   AF-A0A0S4L488-F1
#
_cell.length_a   1.000
_cell.length_b   1.000
_cell.length_c   1.000
_cell.angle_alpha   90.00
_cell.angle_beta   90.00
_cell.angle_gamma   90.00
#
_symmetry.space_group_name_H-M   'P 1'
#
loop_
_entity.id
_entity.type
_entity.pdbx_description
1 polymer ?
#
loop_
_entity_poly.entity_id
_entity_poly.type
_entity_poly.pdbx_seq_one_letter_code
_entity_poly.pdbx_strand_id
1 'polypeptide(L)'
;MKSALETDVLSPRECASVLKALADETRLRILESLLAEEKCVSDLVRELGCPQPHVSHHLRILRNSGVVEGLREGKQVCYRIAPIVKRALAKQEGKALNFGCCELRFPESVLATAKSRALHMVHS
;
A
#
# COMPACT_ATOMS: atom_id res chain seq x y z
N MET A 1 -27.21 15.68 -2.89
CA MET A 1 -26.33 14.92 -1.99
C MET A 1 -26.21 13.50 -2.52
N LYS A 2 -25.26 13.25 -3.43
CA LYS A 2 -25.00 11.93 -4.04
C LYS A 2 -23.69 11.39 -3.46
N SER A 3 -23.72 10.12 -3.09
CA SER A 3 -22.77 9.35 -2.30
C SER A 3 -21.37 9.24 -2.90
N ALA A 4 -20.35 9.63 -2.13
CA ALA A 4 -18.93 9.53 -2.48
C ALA A 4 -18.28 8.23 -1.91
N LEU A 5 -18.86 7.06 -2.17
CA LEU A 5 -18.39 5.78 -1.58
C LEU A 5 -18.34 4.59 -2.57
N GLU A 6 -18.08 4.84 -3.85
CA GLU A 6 -17.71 3.83 -4.84
C GLU A 6 -16.47 4.41 -5.54
N THR A 7 -15.22 3.94 -5.44
CA THR A 7 -14.63 2.60 -5.38
C THR A 7 -13.17 2.71 -4.87
N ASP A 8 -12.88 2.33 -3.63
CA ASP A 8 -11.50 2.26 -3.06
C ASP A 8 -10.85 0.87 -3.30
N VAL A 9 -11.21 0.19 -4.39
CA VAL A 9 -10.74 -1.18 -4.69
C VAL A 9 -9.86 -1.16 -5.93
N LEU A 10 -8.55 -1.38 -5.74
CA LEU A 10 -7.62 -1.60 -6.85
C LEU A 10 -8.01 -2.87 -7.61
N SER A 11 -7.94 -2.84 -8.95
CA SER A 11 -8.04 -4.07 -9.73
C SER A 11 -6.92 -5.06 -9.35
N PRO A 12 -7.09 -6.37 -9.57
CA PRO A 12 -6.02 -7.34 -9.29
C PRO A 12 -4.68 -7.01 -9.97
N ARG A 13 -4.71 -6.39 -11.16
CA ARG A 13 -3.52 -5.95 -11.88
C ARG A 13 -2.82 -4.77 -11.19
N GLU A 14 -3.59 -3.78 -10.76
CA GLU A 14 -3.05 -2.64 -10.01
C GLU A 14 -2.52 -3.08 -8.65
N CYS A 15 -3.26 -3.95 -7.95
CA CYS A 15 -2.83 -4.56 -6.70
C CYS A 15 -1.51 -5.32 -6.87
N ALA A 16 -1.39 -6.16 -7.90
CA ALA A 16 -0.15 -6.88 -8.20
C ALA A 16 1.03 -5.93 -8.50
N SER A 17 0.79 -4.82 -9.18
CA SER A 17 1.82 -3.80 -9.44
C SER A 17 2.33 -3.16 -8.15
N VAL A 18 1.41 -2.81 -7.23
CA VAL A 18 1.75 -2.27 -5.91
C VAL A 18 2.48 -3.32 -5.07
N LEU A 19 1.97 -4.55 -5.01
CA LEU A 19 2.62 -5.65 -4.28
C LEU A 19 4.02 -5.94 -4.82
N LYS A 20 4.24 -5.84 -6.14
CA LYS A 20 5.58 -5.95 -6.73
C LYS A 20 6.52 -4.84 -6.26
N ALA A 21 6.01 -3.61 -6.11
CA ALA A 21 6.77 -2.52 -5.52
C ALA A 21 7.04 -2.74 -4.02
N LEU A 22 6.24 -3.52 -3.32
CA LEU A 22 6.42 -3.84 -1.90
C LEU A 22 7.36 -5.04 -1.65
N ALA A 23 7.45 -5.97 -2.60
CA ALA A 23 8.17 -7.25 -2.47
C ALA A 23 9.71 -7.11 -2.49
N ASP A 24 10.27 -6.47 -1.47
CA ASP A 24 11.71 -6.26 -1.26
C ASP A 24 11.97 -5.93 0.21
N GLU A 25 12.99 -6.56 0.77
CA GLU A 25 13.32 -6.46 2.20
C GLU A 25 13.52 -5.01 2.65
N THR A 26 14.29 -4.21 1.90
CA THR A 26 14.59 -2.83 2.28
C THR A 26 13.32 -1.98 2.19
N ARG A 27 12.47 -2.20 1.19
CA ARG A 27 11.20 -1.48 1.06
C ARG A 27 10.23 -1.83 2.19
N LEU A 28 10.16 -3.08 2.62
CA LEU A 28 9.34 -3.47 3.77
C LEU A 28 9.82 -2.79 5.06
N ARG A 29 11.14 -2.75 5.31
CA ARG A 29 11.71 -2.04 6.48
C ARG A 29 11.47 -0.53 6.44
N ILE A 30 11.58 0.09 5.26
CA ILE A 30 11.21 1.52 5.08
C ILE A 30 9.75 1.73 5.46
N LEU A 31 8.84 0.87 4.99
CA LEU A 31 7.41 1.03 5.24
C LEU A 31 7.05 0.80 6.70
N GLU A 32 7.63 -0.20 7.34
CA GLU A 32 7.50 -0.42 8.78
C GLU A 32 7.91 0.84 9.56
N SER A 33 9.06 1.41 9.23
CA SER A 33 9.52 2.67 9.83
C SER A 33 8.56 3.84 9.56
N LEU A 34 8.02 3.96 8.34
CA LEU A 34 7.12 5.06 7.96
C LEU A 34 5.68 4.89 8.46
N LEU A 35 5.30 3.67 8.85
CA LEU A 35 4.03 3.40 9.51
C LEU A 35 4.03 3.91 10.95
N ALA A 36 5.18 3.89 11.62
CA ALA A 36 5.34 4.46 12.96
C ALA A 36 5.24 5.99 12.92
N GLU A 37 5.99 6.64 12.04
CA GLU A 37 6.00 8.09 11.90
C GLU A 37 6.54 8.56 10.55
N GLU A 38 6.29 9.83 10.20
CA GLU A 38 6.92 10.47 9.06
C GLU A 38 8.42 10.68 9.32
N LYS A 39 9.27 10.38 8.33
CA LYS A 39 10.73 10.48 8.49
C LYS A 39 11.43 11.07 7.27
N CYS A 40 12.52 11.78 7.52
CA CYS A 40 13.38 12.31 6.46
C CYS A 40 14.37 11.25 5.95
N VAL A 41 14.88 11.43 4.72
CA VAL A 41 15.81 10.46 4.11
C VAL A 41 17.02 10.17 5.00
N SER A 42 17.53 11.17 5.73
CA SER A 42 18.66 11.00 6.65
C SER A 42 18.35 10.07 7.82
N ASP A 43 17.12 10.13 8.34
CA ASP A 43 16.71 9.32 9.49
C ASP A 43 16.55 7.87 9.06
N LEU A 44 15.92 7.64 7.91
CA LEU A 44 15.81 6.32 7.29
C LEU A 44 17.19 5.71 7.00
N VAL A 45 18.14 6.50 6.49
CA VAL A 45 19.53 6.05 6.28
C VAL A 45 20.18 5.59 7.58
N ARG A 46 20.02 6.35 8.66
CA ARG A 46 20.59 6.04 9.97
C ARG A 46 19.97 4.78 10.57
N GLU A 47 18.65 4.67 10.51
CA GLU A 47 17.89 3.56 11.09
C GLU A 47 18.09 2.25 10.33
N LEU A 48 18.14 2.30 9.00
CA LEU A 48 18.29 1.11 8.17
C LEU A 48 19.75 0.64 8.08
N GLY A 49 20.71 1.52 8.39
CA GLY A 49 22.14 1.25 8.23
C GLY A 49 22.56 1.14 6.75
N CYS A 50 21.83 1.79 5.84
CA CYS A 50 22.05 1.72 4.40
C CYS A 50 22.53 3.06 3.82
N PRO A 51 23.38 3.07 2.78
CA PRO A 51 23.79 4.30 2.11
C PRO A 51 22.61 5.09 1.52
N GLN A 52 22.70 6.42 1.55
CA GLN A 52 21.64 7.31 1.04
C GLN A 52 21.22 7.04 -0.42
N PRO A 53 22.12 6.75 -1.38
CA PRO A 53 21.69 6.42 -2.74
C PRO A 53 20.79 5.18 -2.79
N HIS A 54 21.04 4.19 -1.93
CA HIS A 54 20.24 2.97 -1.83
C HIS A 54 18.84 3.29 -1.31
N VAL A 55 18.74 3.94 -0.15
CA VAL A 55 17.45 4.36 0.44
C VAL A 55 16.65 5.25 -0.52
N SER A 56 17.32 6.21 -1.17
CA SER A 56 16.67 7.11 -2.13
C SER A 56 16.12 6.38 -3.36
N HIS A 57 16.80 5.32 -3.82
CA HIS A 57 16.33 4.48 -4.91
C HIS A 57 15.04 3.75 -4.52
N HIS A 58 15.01 3.12 -3.34
CA HIS A 58 13.83 2.44 -2.82
C HIS A 58 12.63 3.39 -2.61
N LEU A 59 12.88 4.59 -2.04
CA LEU A 59 11.85 5.61 -1.85
C LEU A 59 11.26 6.09 -3.18
N ARG A 60 12.07 6.20 -4.24
CA ARG A 60 11.57 6.55 -5.58
C ARG A 60 10.62 5.49 -6.13
N ILE A 61 10.94 4.21 -5.97
CA ILE A 61 10.08 3.10 -6.39
C ILE A 61 8.74 3.17 -5.64
N LEU A 62 8.78 3.28 -4.32
CA LEU A 62 7.59 3.34 -3.46
C LEU A 62 6.72 4.58 -3.76
N ARG A 63 7.35 5.71 -4.06
CA ARG A 63 6.64 6.94 -4.44
C ARG A 63 5.97 6.78 -5.79
N ASN A 64 6.66 6.20 -6.77
CA ASN A 64 6.11 5.98 -8.10
C ASN A 64 4.95 4.97 -8.09
N SER A 65 4.91 4.04 -7.13
CA SER A 65 3.77 3.15 -6.91
C SER A 65 2.64 3.77 -6.09
N GLY A 66 2.77 5.02 -5.64
CA GLY A 66 1.76 5.73 -4.86
C GLY A 66 1.61 5.26 -3.41
N VAL A 67 2.56 4.46 -2.90
CA VAL A 67 2.51 3.92 -1.53
C VAL A 67 2.97 4.94 -0.50
N VAL A 68 3.94 5.77 -0.89
CA VAL A 68 4.46 6.87 -0.07
C VAL A 68 4.40 8.17 -0.84
N GLU A 69 4.38 9.27 -0.11
CA GLU A 69 4.54 10.60 -0.66
C GLU A 69 5.69 11.31 0.05
N GLY A 70 6.40 12.16 -0.69
CA GLY A 70 7.54 12.92 -0.19
C GLY A 70 7.22 14.41 -0.14
N LEU A 71 7.40 15.03 1.01
CA LEU A 71 7.29 16.47 1.22
C LEU A 71 8.69 17.07 1.41
N ARG A 72 8.93 18.25 0.85
CA ARG A 72 10.20 18.95 1.04
C ARG A 72 10.10 19.85 2.26
N GLU A 73 10.88 19.53 3.30
CA GLU A 73 10.98 20.31 4.53
C GLU A 73 12.37 20.96 4.59
N GLY A 74 12.40 22.26 4.27
CA GLY A 74 13.64 23.01 4.14
C GLY A 74 14.60 22.39 3.11
N LYS A 75 15.73 21.85 3.59
CA LYS A 75 16.76 21.23 2.74
C LYS A 75 16.57 19.72 2.56
N GLN A 76 15.68 19.09 3.31
CA GLN A 76 15.49 17.65 3.30
C GLN A 76 14.15 17.27 2.64
N VAL A 77 14.03 16.00 2.27
CA VAL A 77 12.77 15.41 1.82
C VAL A 77 12.35 14.39 2.86
N CYS A 78 11.12 14.50 3.33
CA CYS A 78 10.53 13.64 4.34
C CYS A 78 9.36 12.88 3.73
N TYR A 79 9.18 11.64 4.15
CA TYR A 79 8.28 10.69 3.53
C TYR A 79 7.28 10.18 4.55
N ARG A 80 6.05 9.97 4.09
CA ARG A 80 4.98 9.33 4.87
C ARG A 80 4.21 8.35 4.00
N ILE A 81 3.52 7.41 4.64
CA ILE A 81 2.55 6.54 3.96
C ILE A 81 1.45 7.38 3.33
N ALA A 82 1.17 7.14 2.05
CA ALA A 82 0.16 7.88 1.31
C ALA A 82 -1.23 7.71 1.95
N PRO A 83 -2.05 8.78 2.07
CA PRO A 83 -3.35 8.72 2.73
C PRO A 83 -4.31 7.67 2.15
N ILE A 84 -4.22 7.41 0.84
CA ILE A 84 -5.02 6.39 0.16
C ILE A 84 -4.75 4.98 0.72
N VAL A 85 -3.49 4.67 1.04
CA VAL A 85 -3.10 3.40 1.66
C VAL A 85 -3.64 3.30 3.09
N LYS A 86 -3.54 4.39 3.88
CA LYS A 86 -4.06 4.40 5.27
C LYS A 86 -5.57 4.16 5.34
N ARG A 87 -6.34 4.66 4.36
CA ARG A 87 -7.79 4.43 4.29
C ARG A 87 -8.13 2.96 4.02
N ALA A 88 -7.35 2.27 3.18
CA ALA A 88 -7.53 0.85 2.90
C ALA A 88 -7.35 -0.04 4.15
N LEU A 89 -6.53 0.38 5.11
CA LEU A 89 -6.28 -0.34 6.36
C LEU A 89 -7.41 -0.22 7.40
N ALA A 90 -8.26 0.80 7.29
CA ALA A 90 -9.14 1.19 8.40
C ALA A 90 -10.46 0.40 8.52
N LYS A 91 -10.84 -0.42 7.53
CA LYS A 91 -12.19 -1.03 7.49
C LYS A 91 -12.27 -2.32 6.66
N GLN A 92 -11.63 -3.42 7.05
CA GLN A 92 -11.84 -4.68 6.32
C GLN A 92 -11.92 -5.89 7.26
N GLU A 93 -13.10 -6.51 7.32
CA GLU A 93 -13.28 -7.91 7.72
C GLU A 93 -13.00 -8.79 6.48
N GLY A 94 -12.43 -9.99 6.68
CA GLY A 94 -12.11 -10.89 5.58
C GLY A 94 -10.91 -11.79 5.83
N LYS A 95 -10.59 -12.62 4.83
CA LYS A 95 -9.47 -13.59 4.89
C LYS A 95 -8.14 -12.86 4.75
N ALA A 96 -7.13 -13.27 5.51
CA ALA A 96 -5.80 -12.68 5.47
C ALA A 96 -4.72 -13.75 5.30
N LEU A 97 -3.66 -13.38 4.60
CA LEU A 97 -2.38 -14.07 4.60
C LEU A 97 -1.47 -13.36 5.61
N ASN A 98 -1.04 -14.06 6.65
CA ASN A 98 -0.14 -13.53 7.68
C ASN A 98 1.27 -14.08 7.44
N PHE A 99 2.25 -13.18 7.33
CA PHE A 99 3.65 -13.49 7.06
C PHE A 99 4.57 -13.25 8.27
N GLY A 100 4.01 -13.03 9.47
CA GLY A 100 4.72 -12.72 10.71
C GLY A 100 5.04 -11.23 10.87
N CYS A 101 5.66 -10.61 9.85
CA CYS A 101 5.99 -9.17 9.87
C CYS A 101 4.92 -8.27 9.25
N CYS A 102 3.99 -8.84 8.47
CA CYS A 102 2.90 -8.12 7.83
C CYS A 102 1.73 -9.04 7.47
N GLU A 103 0.56 -8.45 7.21
CA GLU A 103 -0.63 -9.16 6.75
C GLU A 103 -1.14 -8.57 5.42
N LEU A 104 -1.53 -9.44 4.50
CA LEU A 104 -2.30 -9.07 3.30
C LEU A 104 -3.74 -9.54 3.48
N ARG A 105 -4.66 -8.57 3.60
CA ARG A 105 -6.08 -8.82 3.81
C ARG A 105 -6.87 -8.69 2.52
N PHE A 106 -7.72 -9.67 2.27
CA PHE A 106 -8.66 -9.68 1.16
C PHE A 106 -10.06 -9.35 1.72
N PRO A 107 -10.75 -8.33 1.18
CA PRO A 107 -12.16 -8.11 1.52
C PRO A 107 -12.98 -9.36 1.18
N GLU A 108 -14.09 -9.61 1.88
CA GLU A 108 -14.98 -10.73 1.55
C GLU A 108 -15.31 -10.74 0.05
N SER A 109 -14.86 -11.82 -0.57
CA SER A 109 -14.73 -12.10 -2.01
C SER A 109 -15.34 -11.10 -3.01
N VAL A 110 -14.46 -10.45 -3.79
CA VAL A 110 -14.81 -9.91 -5.12
C VAL A 110 -15.20 -11.04 -6.10
N LEU A 111 -14.77 -12.27 -5.85
CA LEU A 111 -15.01 -13.44 -6.71
C LEU A 111 -16.37 -14.14 -6.49
N ALA A 112 -17.03 -14.00 -5.33
CA ALA A 112 -18.35 -14.64 -5.12
C ALA A 112 -19.47 -13.91 -5.85
N THR A 113 -19.35 -12.59 -6.04
CA THR A 113 -20.32 -11.78 -6.79
C THR A 113 -20.40 -12.21 -8.27
N ALA A 114 -19.30 -12.75 -8.83
CA ALA A 114 -19.29 -13.28 -10.20
C ALA A 114 -20.14 -14.55 -10.35
N LYS A 115 -20.29 -15.38 -9.30
CA LYS A 115 -21.15 -16.58 -9.34
C LYS A 115 -22.64 -16.26 -9.23
N SER A 116 -23.03 -15.16 -8.57
CA SER A 116 -24.46 -14.83 -8.39
C SER A 116 -25.09 -14.16 -9.63
N ARG A 117 -24.31 -13.55 -10.52
CA ARG A 117 -24.81 -12.96 -11.77
C ARG A 117 -25.01 -13.98 -12.90
N ALA A 118 -24.30 -15.09 -12.88
CA ALA A 118 -24.46 -16.15 -13.89
C ALA A 118 -25.73 -17.00 -13.68
N LEU A 119 -26.30 -17.03 -12.47
CA LEU A 119 -27.50 -17.82 -12.18
C LEU A 119 -28.82 -17.10 -12.52
N HIS A 120 -28.77 -15.78 -12.75
CA HIS A 120 -29.96 -14.94 -13.00
C HIS A 120 -30.27 -14.67 -14.48
N MET A 121 -29.55 -15.33 -15.42
CA MET A 121 -29.75 -15.19 -16.87
C MET A 121 -30.26 -16.47 -17.57
N VAL A 122 -30.73 -17.47 -16.80
CA VAL A 122 -31.30 -18.72 -17.36
C VAL A 122 -32.82 -18.81 -17.13
N HIS A 123 -33.46 -17.79 -16.54
CA HIS A 123 -34.92 -17.79 -16.26
C HIS A 123 -35.63 -16.45 -16.54
N SER A 124 -35.37 -15.78 -17.66
CA SER A 124 -36.27 -14.73 -18.17
C SER A 124 -36.33 -14.72 -19.67
#